data_AF-A0A4R4NCX8-F1
#
_entry.id   AF-A0A4R4NCX8-F1
#
_cell.length_a   1.000
_cell.length_b   1.000
_cell.length_c   1.000
_cell.angle_alpha   90.00
_cell.angle_beta   90.00
_cell.angle_gamma   90.00
#
_symmetry.space_group_name_H-M   'P 1'
#
loop_
_entity.id
_entity.type
_entity.pdbx_description
1 polymer ?
#
loop_
_entity_poly.entity_id
_entity_poly.type
_entity_poly.pdbx_seq_one_letter_code
_entity_poly.pdbx_strand_id
1 'polypeptide(L)'
;MAKLLYSATMSLDGFIAGPGGDMSWLTEHLGGPNPTAERLLAQVGALLVGNRTFGGDDPNKGTDKEGAFGGQYQGPVIVLTHRPPAEPVPGVTFAGDLETAVAEAKAAAGDRYVNVLGADVARQCIEAKVLDEVLVFIAPVLLGDGVPLFDAPGGERVRLEPLAGESAHWYRVAY
;
A
#
# COMPACT_ATOMS: atom_id res chain seq x y z
N MET A 1 -11.44 -2.11 16.12
CA MET A 1 -11.67 -2.47 14.69
C MET A 1 -10.52 -1.86 13.90
N ALA A 2 -9.82 -2.69 13.13
CA ALA A 2 -8.68 -2.27 12.32
C ALA A 2 -9.02 -1.09 11.39
N LYS A 3 -8.11 -0.12 11.37
CA LYS A 3 -8.11 0.99 10.41
C LYS A 3 -7.44 0.56 9.10
N LEU A 4 -7.89 1.09 7.97
CA LEU A 4 -7.22 0.95 6.68
C LEU A 4 -6.31 2.15 6.43
N LEU A 5 -5.04 1.85 6.18
CA LEU A 5 -4.01 2.84 5.89
C LEU A 5 -3.40 2.55 4.53
N TYR A 6 -3.45 3.50 3.60
CA TYR A 6 -2.71 3.42 2.35
C TYR A 6 -1.31 4.00 2.55
N SER A 7 -0.26 3.18 2.43
CA SER A 7 1.12 3.66 2.45
C SER A 7 1.84 3.44 1.13
N ALA A 8 2.66 4.42 0.75
CA ALA A 8 3.52 4.31 -0.42
C ALA A 8 4.78 5.17 -0.27
N THR A 9 5.86 4.72 -0.91
CA THR A 9 6.94 5.64 -1.31
C THR A 9 6.61 6.18 -2.70
N MET A 10 6.78 7.47 -2.91
CA MET A 10 6.38 8.19 -4.11
C MET A 10 7.50 9.13 -4.54
N SER A 11 7.73 9.25 -5.85
CA SER A 11 8.56 10.31 -6.43
C SER A 11 7.96 11.70 -6.16
N LEU A 12 8.77 12.75 -6.27
CA LEU A 12 8.32 14.12 -6.02
C LEU A 12 7.23 14.59 -7.01
N ASP A 13 7.22 14.03 -8.23
CA ASP A 13 6.19 14.27 -9.26
C ASP A 13 4.98 13.33 -9.19
N GLY A 14 4.88 12.48 -8.17
CA GLY A 14 3.62 11.82 -7.84
C GLY A 14 3.50 10.34 -8.20
N PHE A 15 4.59 9.67 -8.59
CA PHE A 15 4.57 8.27 -9.06
C PHE A 15 5.09 7.30 -8.00
N ILE A 16 4.40 6.17 -7.81
CA ILE A 16 4.76 5.10 -6.86
C ILE A 16 5.49 3.94 -7.52
N ALA A 17 5.47 3.88 -8.85
CA ALA A 17 6.24 2.96 -9.68
C ALA A 17 6.52 3.63 -11.02
N GLY A 18 7.61 3.28 -11.70
CA GLY A 18 7.89 3.72 -13.06
C GLY A 18 7.00 3.06 -14.11
N PRO A 19 7.22 3.34 -15.40
CA PRO A 19 6.49 2.73 -16.50
C PRO A 19 6.49 1.20 -16.42
N GLY A 20 5.34 0.57 -16.69
CA GLY A 20 5.19 -0.88 -16.57
C GLY A 20 5.14 -1.42 -15.13
N GLY A 21 5.23 -0.55 -14.12
CA GLY A 21 5.30 -0.94 -12.71
C GLY A 21 6.72 -1.17 -12.20
N ASP A 22 7.72 -0.57 -12.86
CA ASP A 22 9.14 -0.65 -12.48
C ASP A 22 9.37 -0.10 -11.06
N MET A 23 9.98 -0.92 -10.21
CA MET A 23 10.30 -0.56 -8.83
C MET A 23 11.80 -0.34 -8.62
N SER A 24 12.66 -0.57 -9.62
CA SER A 24 14.12 -0.51 -9.49
C SER A 24 14.64 0.83 -8.97
N TRP A 25 13.97 1.94 -9.32
CA TRP A 25 14.29 3.30 -8.86
C TRP A 25 14.24 3.45 -7.33
N LEU A 26 13.49 2.61 -6.62
CA LEU A 26 13.41 2.66 -5.17
C LEU A 26 14.70 2.19 -4.48
N THR A 27 15.53 1.37 -5.12
CA THR A 27 16.75 0.82 -4.52
C THR A 27 17.75 1.91 -4.07
N GLU A 28 17.75 3.06 -4.74
CA GLU A 28 18.59 4.22 -4.41
C GLU A 28 18.04 5.06 -3.24
N HIS A 29 16.79 4.81 -2.85
CA HIS A 29 16.04 5.64 -1.89
C HIS A 29 15.53 4.85 -0.68
N LEU A 30 15.48 3.52 -0.78
CA LEU A 30 15.17 2.60 0.31
C LEU A 30 16.46 2.05 0.91
N GLY A 31 16.64 2.18 2.23
CA GLY A 31 17.79 1.57 2.92
C GLY A 31 18.36 2.35 4.10
N GLY A 32 17.97 3.61 4.28
CA GLY A 32 18.27 4.38 5.48
C GLY A 32 17.27 4.09 6.62
N PRO A 33 17.65 4.36 7.89
CA PRO A 33 16.72 4.33 9.01
C PRO A 33 15.52 5.23 8.76
N ASN A 34 14.31 4.71 8.98
CA ASN A 34 13.08 5.47 8.83
C ASN A 34 12.14 5.13 10.00
N PRO A 35 12.21 5.91 11.10
CA PRO A 35 11.43 5.63 12.31
C PRO A 35 9.91 5.56 12.07
N THR A 36 9.41 6.30 11.09
CA THR A 36 7.99 6.26 10.73
C THR A 36 7.63 4.96 10.03
N ALA A 37 8.45 4.48 9.09
CA ALA A 37 8.23 3.19 8.43
C ALA A 37 8.35 2.02 9.41
N GLU A 38 9.35 2.06 10.31
CA GLU A 38 9.55 1.07 11.36
C GLU A 38 8.35 1.00 12.32
N ARG A 39 7.86 2.17 12.75
CA ARG A 39 6.65 2.25 13.59
C ARG A 39 5.40 1.77 12.86
N LEU A 40 5.24 2.12 11.59
CA LEU A 40 4.13 1.61 10.79
C LEU A 40 4.19 0.08 10.74
N LEU A 41 5.33 -0.50 10.36
CA LEU A 41 5.52 -1.95 10.26
C LEU A 41 5.13 -2.67 11.55
N ALA A 42 5.57 -2.15 12.71
CA ALA A 42 5.23 -2.72 14.01
C ALA A 42 3.71 -2.72 14.31
N GLN A 43 2.96 -1.83 13.66
CA GLN A 43 1.52 -1.68 13.81
C GLN A 43 0.70 -2.29 12.67
N VAL A 44 1.33 -2.90 11.65
CA VAL A 44 0.61 -3.60 10.57
C VAL A 44 0.16 -4.97 11.04
N GLY A 45 -1.14 -5.24 10.92
CA GLY A 45 -1.78 -6.50 11.22
C GLY A 45 -1.95 -7.40 10.00
N ALA A 46 -2.40 -6.82 8.89
CA ALA A 46 -2.62 -7.49 7.62
C ALA A 46 -2.24 -6.56 6.46
N LEU A 47 -1.88 -7.14 5.31
CA LEU A 47 -1.81 -6.41 4.05
C LEU A 47 -3.09 -6.60 3.25
N LEU A 48 -3.56 -5.55 2.61
CA LEU A 48 -4.56 -5.62 1.54
C LEU A 48 -3.92 -5.09 0.26
N VAL A 49 -3.75 -5.96 -0.73
CA VAL A 49 -3.00 -5.64 -1.95
C VAL A 49 -3.78 -5.98 -3.20
N GLY A 50 -3.52 -5.26 -4.29
CA GLY A 50 -4.08 -5.61 -5.61
C GLY A 50 -3.26 -6.70 -6.29
N ASN A 51 -3.87 -7.42 -7.23
CA ASN A 51 -3.17 -8.48 -8.00
C ASN A 51 -1.89 -7.99 -8.70
N ARG A 52 -1.88 -6.73 -9.16
CA ARG A 52 -0.70 -6.13 -9.81
C ARG A 52 0.45 -5.92 -8.83
N THR A 53 0.16 -5.58 -7.59
CA THR A 53 1.17 -5.42 -6.54
C THR A 53 1.64 -6.78 -6.04
N PHE A 54 0.73 -7.73 -5.85
CA PHE A 54 1.06 -9.08 -5.40
C PHE A 54 1.97 -9.85 -6.37
N GLY A 55 1.68 -9.81 -7.67
CA GLY A 55 2.51 -10.43 -8.71
C GLY A 55 3.49 -9.46 -9.38
N GLY A 56 3.68 -8.27 -8.80
CA GLY A 56 4.40 -7.16 -9.40
C GLY A 56 5.91 -7.28 -9.32
N ASP A 57 6.58 -6.20 -9.71
CA ASP A 57 8.01 -6.04 -9.51
C ASP A 57 8.32 -5.73 -8.03
N ASP A 58 9.50 -6.13 -7.59
CA ASP A 58 10.01 -5.86 -6.24
C ASP A 58 11.45 -5.32 -6.37
N PRO A 59 11.78 -4.17 -5.77
CA PRO A 59 13.12 -3.58 -5.88
C PRO A 59 14.23 -4.49 -5.34
N ASN A 60 13.89 -5.42 -4.45
CA ASN A 60 14.78 -6.35 -3.79
C ASN A 60 14.62 -7.79 -4.30
N LYS A 61 13.98 -8.00 -5.45
CA LYS A 61 13.73 -9.33 -6.02
C LYS A 61 15.00 -10.18 -6.11
N GLY A 62 14.95 -11.41 -5.61
CA GLY A 62 16.08 -12.32 -5.56
C GLY A 62 17.10 -12.03 -4.45
N THR A 63 16.79 -11.15 -3.50
CA THR A 63 17.61 -10.86 -2.32
C THR A 63 16.91 -11.31 -1.03
N ASP A 64 17.59 -11.19 0.12
CA ASP A 64 17.03 -11.45 1.45
C ASP A 64 15.98 -10.42 1.89
N LYS A 65 15.81 -9.33 1.14
CA LYS A 65 14.85 -8.25 1.39
C LYS A 65 13.66 -8.25 0.43
N GLU A 66 13.46 -9.33 -0.34
CA GLU A 66 12.30 -9.46 -1.22
C GLU A 66 11.01 -9.50 -0.39
N GLY A 67 10.01 -8.72 -0.81
CA GLY A 67 8.70 -8.63 -0.19
C GLY A 67 8.42 -7.29 0.50
N ALA A 68 7.18 -7.15 0.98
CA ALA A 68 6.70 -5.93 1.61
C ALA A 68 7.58 -5.51 2.81
N PHE A 69 7.82 -4.20 2.92
CA PHE A 69 8.72 -3.62 3.92
C PHE A 69 10.15 -4.19 3.86
N GLY A 70 10.66 -4.46 2.66
CA GLY A 70 12.00 -5.03 2.48
C GLY A 70 12.11 -6.43 3.08
N GLY A 71 11.09 -7.26 2.86
CA GLY A 71 11.00 -8.65 3.37
C GLY A 71 10.70 -8.77 4.86
N GLN A 72 10.56 -7.66 5.59
CA GLN A 72 10.37 -7.69 7.04
C GLN A 72 8.95 -8.06 7.47
N TYR A 73 7.94 -7.87 6.60
CA TYR A 73 6.57 -8.24 6.91
C TYR A 73 6.34 -9.73 6.64
N GLN A 74 5.83 -10.45 7.66
CA GLN A 74 5.61 -11.91 7.62
C GLN A 74 4.17 -12.30 8.03
N GLY A 75 3.22 -11.35 7.98
CA GLY A 75 1.84 -11.57 8.40
C GLY A 75 0.88 -11.90 7.25
N PRO A 76 -0.45 -11.95 7.53
CA PRO A 76 -1.47 -12.25 6.54
C PRO A 76 -1.51 -11.27 5.38
N VAL A 77 -1.66 -11.79 4.16
CA VAL A 77 -1.83 -10.99 2.93
C VAL A 77 -3.17 -11.31 2.29
N ILE A 78 -4.01 -10.29 2.11
CA ILE A 78 -5.26 -10.39 1.37
C ILE A 78 -5.04 -9.77 0.00
N VAL A 79 -5.31 -10.54 -1.06
CA VAL A 79 -5.17 -10.09 -2.45
C VAL A 79 -6.56 -9.89 -3.05
N LEU A 80 -6.87 -8.65 -3.42
CA LEU A 80 -8.07 -8.32 -4.19
C LEU A 80 -7.85 -8.67 -5.66
N THR A 81 -8.55 -9.70 -6.15
CA THR A 81 -8.45 -10.16 -7.54
C THR A 81 -9.68 -10.95 -7.98
N HIS A 82 -10.15 -10.72 -9.20
CA HIS A 82 -11.15 -11.57 -9.86
C HIS A 82 -10.53 -12.82 -10.51
N ARG A 83 -9.20 -12.94 -10.50
CA ARG A 83 -8.45 -14.02 -11.15
C ARG A 83 -7.43 -14.61 -10.17
N PRO A 84 -7.89 -15.35 -9.14
CA PRO A 84 -6.98 -16.03 -8.23
C PRO A 84 -6.16 -17.11 -8.96
N PRO A 85 -4.97 -17.46 -8.46
CA PRO A 85 -4.24 -18.62 -8.97
C PRO A 85 -5.03 -19.91 -8.76
N ALA A 86 -4.77 -20.92 -9.60
CA ALA A 86 -5.41 -22.23 -9.45
C ALA A 86 -4.96 -22.96 -8.18
N GLU A 87 -3.69 -22.78 -7.81
CA GLU A 87 -3.10 -23.36 -6.60
C GLU A 87 -3.10 -22.34 -5.46
N PRO A 88 -3.43 -22.76 -4.23
CA PRO A 88 -3.34 -21.90 -3.05
C PRO A 88 -1.90 -21.42 -2.81
N VAL A 89 -1.77 -20.16 -2.37
CA VAL A 89 -0.48 -19.60 -1.93
C VAL A 89 -0.47 -19.53 -0.41
N PRO A 90 0.49 -20.18 0.29
CA PRO A 90 0.55 -20.15 1.75
C PRO A 90 0.59 -18.72 2.32
N GLY A 91 -0.21 -18.46 3.34
CA GLY A 91 -0.27 -17.13 3.99
C GLY A 91 -1.04 -16.05 3.21
N VAL A 92 -1.64 -16.41 2.07
CA VAL A 92 -2.35 -15.48 1.20
C VAL A 92 -3.82 -15.89 1.06
N THR A 93 -4.72 -14.93 1.27
CA THR A 93 -6.16 -15.08 1.01
C THR A 93 -6.52 -14.28 -0.24
N PHE A 94 -7.18 -14.90 -1.21
CA PHE A 94 -7.67 -14.21 -2.40
C PHE A 94 -9.15 -13.87 -2.25
N ALA A 95 -9.50 -12.61 -2.43
CA ALA A 95 -10.87 -12.11 -2.35
C ALA A 95 -11.32 -11.53 -3.70
N GLY A 96 -12.54 -11.86 -4.12
CA GLY A 96 -13.08 -11.53 -5.44
C GLY A 96 -13.71 -10.14 -5.56
N ASP A 97 -13.93 -9.46 -4.43
CA ASP A 97 -14.53 -8.13 -4.35
C ASP A 97 -13.98 -7.36 -3.14
N LEU A 98 -14.15 -6.03 -3.17
CA LEU A 98 -13.59 -5.13 -2.17
C LEU A 98 -14.19 -5.36 -0.77
N GLU A 99 -15.49 -5.61 -0.67
CA GLU A 99 -16.17 -5.77 0.63
C GLU A 99 -15.61 -6.98 1.38
N THR A 100 -15.54 -8.12 0.70
CA THR A 100 -14.93 -9.35 1.22
C THR A 100 -13.47 -9.12 1.56
N ALA A 101 -12.69 -8.48 0.67
CA ALA A 101 -11.27 -8.24 0.90
C ALA A 101 -11.01 -7.37 2.14
N VAL A 102 -11.81 -6.32 2.34
CA VAL A 102 -11.72 -5.44 3.51
C VAL A 102 -12.14 -6.17 4.79
N ALA A 103 -13.22 -6.97 4.74
CA ALA A 103 -13.68 -7.75 5.89
C ALA A 103 -12.61 -8.76 6.35
N GLU A 104 -12.07 -9.55 5.42
CA GLU A 104 -11.01 -10.53 5.69
C GLU A 104 -9.74 -9.85 6.21
N ALA A 105 -9.33 -8.73 5.60
CA ALA A 105 -8.14 -8.01 6.04
C ALA A 105 -8.32 -7.43 7.44
N LYS A 106 -9.48 -6.85 7.76
CA LYS A 106 -9.78 -6.32 9.11
C LYS A 106 -9.82 -7.44 10.15
N ALA A 107 -10.42 -8.58 9.81
CA ALA A 107 -10.46 -9.75 10.70
C ALA A 107 -9.05 -10.26 10.99
N ALA A 108 -8.20 -10.39 9.97
CA ALA A 108 -6.80 -10.79 10.11
C ALA A 108 -5.95 -9.78 10.89
N ALA A 109 -6.22 -8.48 10.73
CA ALA A 109 -5.47 -7.42 11.40
C ALA A 109 -5.82 -7.25 12.89
N GLY A 110 -7.05 -7.57 13.29
CA GLY A 110 -7.53 -7.35 14.66
C GLY A 110 -7.64 -5.86 15.00
N ASP A 111 -6.83 -5.41 15.96
CA ASP A 111 -6.75 -3.99 16.37
C ASP A 111 -5.57 -3.23 15.74
N ARG A 112 -4.79 -3.91 14.89
CA ARG A 112 -3.68 -3.32 14.12
C ARG A 112 -4.16 -2.77 12.78
N TYR A 113 -3.30 -2.08 12.04
CA TYR A 113 -3.63 -1.57 10.71
C TYR A 113 -3.83 -2.70 9.69
N VAL A 114 -4.80 -2.51 8.80
CA VAL A 114 -4.75 -3.06 7.45
C VAL A 114 -3.95 -2.09 6.60
N ASN A 115 -2.75 -2.49 6.17
CA ASN A 115 -1.95 -1.66 5.28
C ASN A 115 -2.29 -1.98 3.82
N VAL A 116 -2.87 -1.01 3.14
CA VAL A 116 -3.25 -1.08 1.72
C VAL A 116 -2.03 -0.77 0.86
N LEU A 117 -1.71 -1.64 -0.10
CA LEU A 117 -0.65 -1.42 -1.09
C LEU A 117 -1.22 -1.47 -2.51
N GLY A 118 -0.80 -0.50 -3.32
CA GLY A 118 -1.22 -0.35 -4.72
C GLY A 118 -2.30 0.71 -4.92
N ALA A 119 -2.08 1.59 -5.90
CA ALA A 119 -2.93 2.75 -6.15
C ALA A 119 -4.39 2.40 -6.48
N ASP A 120 -4.64 1.33 -7.26
CA ASP A 120 -6.00 0.97 -7.64
C ASP A 120 -6.84 0.46 -6.45
N VAL A 121 -6.27 -0.36 -5.56
CA VAL A 121 -6.99 -0.80 -4.36
C VAL A 121 -7.22 0.38 -3.41
N ALA A 122 -6.23 1.24 -3.24
CA ALA A 122 -6.39 2.47 -2.46
C ALA A 122 -7.51 3.37 -3.00
N ARG A 123 -7.57 3.57 -4.34
CA ARG A 123 -8.65 4.31 -5.00
C ARG A 123 -10.01 3.68 -4.73
N GLN A 124 -10.14 2.37 -4.89
CA GLN A 124 -11.39 1.66 -4.59
C GLN A 124 -11.81 1.83 -3.12
N CYS A 125 -10.87 1.76 -2.17
CA CYS A 125 -11.16 2.01 -0.75
C CYS A 125 -11.62 3.45 -0.48
N ILE A 126 -11.06 4.44 -1.18
CA ILE A 126 -11.46 5.85 -1.09
C ILE A 126 -12.87 6.06 -1.64
N GLU A 127 -13.15 5.51 -2.84
CA GLU A 127 -14.47 5.60 -3.48
C GLU A 127 -15.57 4.94 -2.65
N ALA A 128 -15.25 3.82 -1.99
CA ALA A 128 -16.15 3.15 -1.06
C ALA A 128 -16.23 3.80 0.34
N LYS A 129 -15.47 4.89 0.57
CA LYS A 129 -15.37 5.60 1.85
C LYS A 129 -14.93 4.73 3.03
N VAL A 130 -14.05 3.75 2.78
CA VAL A 130 -13.54 2.81 3.81
C VAL A 130 -12.07 2.99 4.14
N LEU A 131 -11.34 3.82 3.39
CA LEU A 131 -9.95 4.18 3.73
C LEU A 131 -9.93 5.20 4.87
N ASP A 132 -9.16 4.95 5.93
CA ASP A 132 -9.09 5.83 7.10
C ASP A 132 -7.92 6.82 7.01
N GLU A 133 -6.76 6.35 6.54
CA GLU A 133 -5.50 7.10 6.58
C GLU A 133 -4.66 6.91 5.32
N VAL A 134 -3.84 7.91 5.01
CA VAL A 134 -2.85 7.90 3.92
C VAL A 134 -1.50 8.32 4.48
N LEU A 135 -0.45 7.55 4.18
CA LEU A 135 0.94 7.86 4.52
C LEU A 135 1.82 7.83 3.27
N VAL A 136 2.47 8.94 2.96
CA VAL A 136 3.36 9.04 1.81
C VAL A 136 4.79 9.33 2.26
N PHE A 137 5.74 8.56 1.76
CA PHE A 137 7.17 8.87 1.83
C PHE A 137 7.61 9.46 0.49
N ILE A 138 8.07 10.72 0.48
CA ILE A 138 8.48 11.38 -0.76
C ILE A 138 9.98 11.17 -0.98
N ALA A 139 10.32 10.48 -2.07
CA ALA A 139 11.68 10.32 -2.54
C ALA A 139 12.11 11.55 -3.37
N PRO A 140 13.37 12.01 -3.27
CA PRO A 140 13.85 13.22 -3.95
C PRO A 140 14.21 12.96 -5.43
N VAL A 141 13.26 12.41 -6.20
CA VAL A 141 13.41 12.04 -7.61
C VAL A 141 12.17 12.43 -8.40
N LEU A 142 12.34 12.74 -9.69
CA LEU A 142 11.24 12.94 -10.64
C LEU A 142 11.30 11.78 -11.65
N LEU A 143 10.26 10.95 -11.72
CA LEU A 143 10.24 9.80 -12.65
C LEU A 143 9.72 10.18 -14.05
N GLY A 144 8.94 11.25 -14.16
CA GLY A 144 8.35 11.76 -15.39
C GLY A 144 7.14 10.99 -15.90
N ASP A 145 7.04 9.69 -15.59
CA ASP A 145 5.91 8.82 -15.97
C ASP A 145 5.85 7.57 -15.05
N GLY A 146 4.73 6.86 -15.07
CA GLY A 146 4.56 5.60 -14.35
C GLY A 146 3.18 5.44 -13.72
N VAL A 147 3.14 4.78 -12.57
CA VAL A 147 1.91 4.58 -11.80
C VAL A 147 1.77 5.74 -10.81
N PRO A 148 0.80 6.66 -10.98
CA PRO A 148 0.57 7.75 -10.03
C PRO A 148 0.08 7.20 -8.68
N LEU A 149 0.33 7.94 -7.59
CA LEU A 149 -0.18 7.63 -6.24
C LEU A 149 -1.71 7.52 -6.21
N PHE A 150 -2.38 8.38 -6.98
CA PHE A 150 -3.83 8.43 -7.06
C PHE A 150 -4.26 8.88 -8.45
N ASP A 151 -5.03 8.05 -9.15
CA ASP A 151 -5.57 8.33 -10.48
C ASP A 151 -7.08 8.08 -10.50
N ALA A 152 -7.85 9.16 -10.44
CA ALA A 152 -9.31 9.13 -10.43
C ALA A 152 -9.86 10.24 -11.35
N PRO A 153 -9.69 10.12 -12.69
CA PRO A 153 -10.11 11.14 -13.62
C PRO A 153 -11.63 11.32 -13.57
N GLY A 154 -12.08 12.55 -13.35
CA GLY A 154 -13.50 12.87 -13.16
C GLY A 154 -14.06 12.50 -11.78
N GLY A 155 -13.22 12.02 -10.86
CA GLY A 155 -13.58 11.74 -9.47
C GLY A 155 -13.78 12.99 -8.62
N GLU A 156 -14.28 12.80 -7.39
CA GLU A 156 -14.45 13.88 -6.42
C GLU A 156 -13.13 14.25 -5.72
N ARG A 157 -13.07 15.47 -5.20
CA ARG A 157 -11.94 15.90 -4.37
C ARG A 157 -11.97 15.16 -3.03
N VAL A 158 -10.93 14.39 -2.75
CA VAL A 158 -10.71 13.75 -1.44
C VAL A 158 -10.05 14.74 -0.50
N ARG A 159 -10.66 14.99 0.67
CA ARG A 159 -10.09 15.89 1.68
C ARG A 159 -9.20 15.08 2.62
N LEU A 160 -7.99 15.58 2.87
CA LEU A 160 -7.02 14.99 3.79
C LEU A 160 -6.72 15.98 4.93
N GLU A 161 -6.62 15.46 6.14
CA GLU A 161 -6.26 16.24 7.33
C GLU A 161 -4.98 15.70 7.95
N PRO A 162 -3.94 16.52 8.18
CA PRO A 162 -2.72 16.08 8.82
C PRO A 162 -3.00 15.44 10.19
N LEU A 163 -2.36 14.32 10.48
CA LEU A 163 -2.43 13.71 11.81
C LEU A 163 -1.54 14.49 12.78
N ALA A 164 -2.13 14.91 13.89
CA ALA A 164 -1.42 15.69 14.90
C ALA A 164 -0.24 14.88 15.48
N GLY A 165 0.94 15.52 15.56
CA GLY A 165 2.16 14.88 16.08
C GLY A 165 2.95 14.08 15.05
N GLU A 166 2.44 13.94 13.83
CA GLU A 166 3.16 13.32 12.71
C GLU A 166 3.93 14.37 11.92
N SER A 167 5.22 14.12 11.66
CA SER A 167 6.06 14.95 10.78
C SER A 167 6.14 14.44 9.34
N ALA A 168 5.77 13.17 9.13
CA ALA A 168 5.64 12.58 7.81
C ALA A 168 4.35 13.06 7.13
N HIS A 169 4.23 12.83 5.82
CA HIS A 169 3.00 13.08 5.06
C HIS A 169 1.94 12.03 5.41
N TRP A 170 1.46 12.07 6.67
CA TRP A 170 0.49 11.17 7.25
C TRP A 170 -0.81 11.94 7.52
N TYR A 171 -1.89 11.49 6.90
CA TYR A 171 -3.17 12.17 6.91
C TYR A 171 -4.30 11.21 7.24
N ARG A 172 -5.33 11.76 7.89
CA ARG A 172 -6.65 11.16 7.98
C ARG A 172 -7.45 11.53 6.73
N VAL A 173 -8.20 10.59 6.18
CA VAL A 173 -9.16 10.85 5.11
C VAL A 173 -10.44 11.43 5.70
N ALA A 174 -10.95 12.52 5.11
CA ALA A 174 -12.17 13.18 5.52
C ALA A 174 -13.20 13.12 4.38
N TYR A 175 -14.28 12.36 4.60
CA TYR A 175 -15.42 12.22 3.69
C TYR A 175 -16.58 13.16 4.03
#